data_AF-A0A8H6YSV5-F1
#
_entry.id   AF-A0A8H6YSV5-F1
#
_cell.length_a   1.000
_cell.length_b   1.000
_cell.length_c   1.000
_cell.angle_alpha   90.00
_cell.angle_beta   90.00
_cell.angle_gamma   90.00
#
_symmetry.space_group_name_H-M   'P 1'
#
loop_
_entity.id
_entity.type
_entity.pdbx_description
1 polymer ?
#
loop_
_entity_poly.entity_id
_entity_poly.type
_entity_poly.pdbx_seq_one_letter_code
_entity_poly.pdbx_strand_id
1 'polypeptide(L)'
;MASSIVFFDIPSSLPDKAWSPNTWKIRYVLNFKGLSYKTVWLEGPEIEPKLREMGAAPTRNKPNGRPHYTLPLIHDLSTGVIIAELSRIAVYLDATYPYTPRLMPKDAVGFHFAFVDTALALLSPIWKYTIPASCAKLNPVSEAYFRPTREATFGVR
;
A
#
# COMPACT_ATOMS: atom_id res chain seq x y z
N MET A 1 22.13 -10.00 -8.17
CA MET A 1 22.28 -8.96 -7.12
C MET A 1 21.15 -9.13 -6.12
N ALA A 2 21.44 -9.08 -4.82
CA ALA A 2 20.41 -9.21 -3.79
C ALA A 2 19.48 -7.99 -3.81
N SER A 3 18.17 -8.19 -3.63
CA SER A 3 17.18 -7.10 -3.60
C SER A 3 17.41 -6.21 -2.38
N SER A 4 17.68 -4.91 -2.60
CA SER A 4 17.83 -3.93 -1.52
C SER A 4 16.49 -3.46 -0.97
N ILE A 5 15.39 -3.59 -1.71
CA ILE A 5 14.08 -3.11 -1.29
C ILE A 5 13.26 -4.26 -0.69
N VAL A 6 12.76 -4.06 0.53
CA VAL A 6 11.73 -4.89 1.15
C VAL A 6 10.38 -4.20 0.97
N PHE A 7 9.47 -4.83 0.27
CA PHE A 7 8.12 -4.34 0.03
C PHE A 7 7.12 -5.08 0.91
N PHE A 8 6.32 -4.36 1.68
CA PHE A 8 5.32 -4.94 2.56
C PHE A 8 3.93 -4.89 1.91
N ASP A 9 3.31 -6.05 1.79
CA ASP A 9 2.02 -6.26 1.10
C ASP A 9 1.09 -7.16 1.94
N ILE A 10 -0.19 -7.20 1.57
CA ILE A 10 -1.23 -7.97 2.24
C ILE A 10 -1.50 -9.23 1.41
N PRO A 11 -1.36 -10.44 1.98
CA PRO A 11 -1.61 -11.66 1.24
C PRO A 11 -3.11 -11.88 1.02
N SER A 12 -3.40 -12.82 0.12
CA SER A 12 -4.72 -13.37 -0.13
C SER A 12 -4.58 -14.88 -0.36
N SER A 13 -5.71 -15.56 -0.46
CA SER A 13 -5.80 -16.97 -0.84
C SER A 13 -5.60 -17.20 -2.34
N LEU A 14 -5.29 -16.16 -3.13
CA LEU A 14 -4.98 -16.27 -4.56
C LEU A 14 -3.57 -16.84 -4.76
N PRO A 15 -3.29 -17.51 -5.90
CA PRO A 15 -1.96 -18.08 -6.18
C PRO A 15 -0.80 -17.07 -6.02
N ASP A 16 -0.96 -15.86 -6.56
CA ASP A 16 0.06 -14.81 -6.50
C ASP A 16 0.00 -13.95 -5.23
N LYS A 17 -0.98 -14.19 -4.35
CA LYS A 17 -1.26 -13.49 -3.09
C LYS A 17 -1.57 -11.99 -3.20
N ALA A 18 -1.05 -11.26 -4.18
CA ALA A 18 -1.22 -9.82 -4.35
C ALA A 18 -2.64 -9.45 -4.82
N TRP A 19 -3.28 -8.50 -4.14
CA TRP A 19 -4.67 -8.11 -4.47
C TRP A 19 -4.99 -6.64 -4.19
N SER A 20 -4.36 -6.04 -3.17
CA SER A 20 -4.75 -4.72 -2.67
C SER A 20 -4.46 -3.61 -3.70
N PRO A 21 -5.44 -2.76 -4.03
CA PRO A 21 -5.26 -1.71 -5.03
C PRO A 21 -4.22 -0.67 -4.61
N ASN A 22 -4.02 -0.46 -3.31
CA ASN A 22 -3.00 0.47 -2.81
C ASN A 22 -1.60 -0.13 -2.97
N THR A 23 -1.40 -1.40 -2.59
CA THR A 23 -0.08 -2.02 -2.66
C THR A 23 0.32 -2.30 -4.11
N TRP A 24 -0.64 -2.64 -4.98
CA TRP A 24 -0.42 -2.76 -6.43
C TRP A 24 0.17 -1.50 -7.07
N LYS A 25 -0.18 -0.30 -6.62
CA LYS A 25 0.43 0.94 -7.15
C LYS A 25 1.94 0.96 -6.94
N ILE A 26 2.42 0.63 -5.75
CA ILE A 26 3.87 0.59 -5.48
C ILE A 26 4.53 -0.62 -6.12
N ARG A 27 3.84 -1.76 -6.19
CA ARG A 27 4.31 -2.92 -6.96
C ARG A 27 4.55 -2.55 -8.43
N TYR A 28 3.62 -1.83 -9.05
CA TYR A 28 3.77 -1.31 -10.41
C TYR A 28 4.93 -0.33 -10.52
N VAL A 29 5.10 0.59 -9.57
CA VAL A 29 6.23 1.53 -9.58
C VAL A 29 7.57 0.79 -9.51
N LEU A 30 7.72 -0.18 -8.60
CA LEU A 30 8.93 -0.98 -8.47
C LEU A 30 9.23 -1.76 -9.75
N ASN A 31 8.22 -2.42 -10.32
CA ASN A 31 8.33 -3.17 -11.57
C ASN A 31 8.68 -2.27 -12.76
N PHE A 32 7.98 -1.15 -12.92
CA PHE A 32 8.19 -0.18 -14.01
C PHE A 32 9.60 0.42 -13.97
N LYS A 33 10.11 0.68 -12.77
CA LYS A 33 11.47 1.16 -12.57
C LYS A 33 12.54 0.09 -12.75
N GLY A 34 12.16 -1.18 -12.84
CA GLY A 34 13.10 -2.30 -12.87
C GLY A 34 13.87 -2.49 -11.56
N LEU A 35 13.30 -2.04 -10.43
CA LEU A 35 13.94 -2.17 -9.12
C LEU A 35 13.68 -3.56 -8.55
N SER A 36 14.73 -4.25 -8.12
CA SER A 36 14.60 -5.57 -7.47
C SER A 36 14.10 -5.41 -6.04
N TYR A 37 13.04 -6.13 -5.67
CA TYR A 37 12.48 -6.13 -4.33
C TYR A 37 12.05 -7.53 -3.89
N LYS A 38 12.01 -7.74 -2.58
CA LYS A 38 11.36 -8.90 -1.94
C LYS A 38 10.05 -8.48 -1.30
N THR A 39 9.00 -9.29 -1.46
CA THR A 39 7.73 -9.03 -0.77
C THR A 39 7.71 -9.71 0.59
N VAL A 40 7.42 -8.95 1.65
CA VAL A 40 7.04 -9.46 2.97
C VAL A 40 5.52 -9.33 3.08
N TRP A 41 4.87 -10.44 3.41
CA TRP A 41 3.42 -10.51 3.52
C TRP A 41 3.01 -10.34 4.98
N LEU A 42 2.08 -9.42 5.24
CA LEU A 42 1.50 -9.18 6.56
C LEU A 42 -0.02 -9.31 6.49
N GLU A 43 -0.58 -10.14 7.37
CA GLU A 43 -2.02 -10.21 7.58
C GLU A 43 -2.54 -8.91 8.23
N GLY A 44 -3.82 -8.60 8.04
CA GLY A 44 -4.44 -7.36 8.52
C GLY A 44 -4.13 -7.00 9.98
N PRO A 45 -4.29 -7.93 10.95
CA PRO A 45 -3.96 -7.70 12.35
C PRO A 45 -2.47 -7.46 12.65
N GLU A 46 -1.57 -7.90 11.77
CA GLU A 46 -0.11 -7.82 11.96
C GLU A 46 0.47 -6.48 11.49
N ILE A 47 -0.26 -5.74 10.64
CA ILE A 47 0.21 -4.49 10.03
C ILE A 47 0.60 -3.45 11.08
N GLU A 48 -0.31 -3.11 12.00
CA GLU A 48 -0.05 -2.05 12.99
C GLU A 48 1.08 -2.43 13.97
N PRO A 49 1.10 -3.62 14.60
CA PRO A 49 2.21 -4.05 15.44
C PRO A 49 3.55 -4.02 14.70
N LYS A 50 3.61 -4.55 13.47
CA LYS A 50 4.88 -4.65 12.73
C LYS A 50 5.42 -3.29 12.31
N LEU A 51 4.55 -2.40 11.82
CA LEU A 51 4.96 -1.06 11.40
C LEU A 51 5.47 -0.24 12.60
N ARG A 52 4.85 -0.40 13.78
CA ARG A 52 5.33 0.24 15.02
C ARG A 52 6.70 -0.28 15.45
N GLU A 53 6.89 -1.60 15.45
CA GLU A 53 8.18 -2.24 15.76
C GLU A 53 9.30 -1.72 14.86
N MET A 54 8.99 -1.49 13.58
CA MET A 54 9.93 -0.94 12.59
C MET A 54 10.16 0.57 12.72
N GLY A 55 9.48 1.27 13.63
CA GLY A 55 9.58 2.73 13.76
C GLY A 55 8.93 3.50 12.59
N ALA A 56 8.03 2.88 11.83
CA ALA A 56 7.34 3.54 10.75
C ALA A 56 6.36 4.61 11.28
N ALA A 57 6.24 5.72 10.57
CA ALA A 57 5.21 6.72 10.86
C ALA A 57 3.82 6.19 10.45
N PRO A 58 2.75 6.54 11.19
CA PRO A 58 1.39 6.28 10.74
C PRO A 58 1.09 7.08 9.47
N THR A 59 0.18 6.55 8.67
CA THR A 59 -0.19 7.11 7.37
C THR A 59 -1.30 8.14 7.48
N ARG A 60 -2.21 7.95 8.44
CA ARG A 60 -3.31 8.86 8.77
C ARG A 60 -3.82 8.60 10.17
N ASN A 61 -4.88 9.28 10.58
CA ASN A 61 -5.63 8.96 11.79
C ASN A 61 -6.92 8.20 11.45
N LYS A 62 -7.35 7.30 12.35
CA LYS A 62 -8.67 6.67 12.35
C LYS A 62 -9.73 7.73 12.72
N PRO A 63 -11.03 7.50 12.46
CA PRO A 63 -12.09 8.46 12.84
C PRO A 63 -12.12 8.83 14.33
N ASN A 64 -11.62 7.95 15.20
CA ASN A 64 -11.48 8.19 16.64
C ASN A 64 -10.17 8.91 17.03
N GLY A 65 -9.43 9.46 16.08
CA GLY A 65 -8.19 10.20 16.31
C GLY A 65 -6.95 9.35 16.56
N ARG A 66 -7.07 8.02 16.71
CA ARG A 66 -5.92 7.14 16.91
C ARG A 66 -5.08 7.01 15.63
N PRO A 67 -3.76 6.81 15.73
CA PRO A 67 -2.91 6.52 14.57
C PRO A 67 -3.43 5.34 13.75
N HIS A 68 -3.36 5.45 12.43
CA HIS A 68 -3.69 4.40 11.47
C HIS A 68 -2.44 4.03 10.69
N TYR A 69 -2.08 2.74 10.75
CA TYR A 69 -0.94 2.18 10.04
C TYR A 69 -1.46 1.38 8.86
N THR A 70 -0.94 1.68 7.66
CA THR A 70 -1.40 1.04 6.42
C THR A 70 -0.24 0.66 5.53
N LEU A 71 -0.48 -0.33 4.67
CA LEU A 71 0.38 -0.70 3.57
C LEU A 71 -0.09 0.01 2.27
N PRO A 72 0.81 0.24 1.30
CA PRO A 72 2.18 -0.26 1.23
C PRO A 72 3.18 0.49 2.11
N LEU A 73 4.23 -0.24 2.49
CA LEU A 73 5.46 0.28 3.09
C LEU A 73 6.65 -0.33 2.34
N ILE A 74 7.73 0.43 2.15
CA ILE A 74 9.02 -0.11 1.76
C ILE A 74 10.07 0.13 2.84
N HIS A 75 10.99 -0.83 2.98
CA HIS A 75 12.25 -0.65 3.68
C HIS A 75 13.37 -0.81 2.65
N ASP A 76 14.03 0.29 2.34
CA ASP A 76 15.19 0.30 1.46
C ASP A 76 16.46 0.05 2.28
N LEU A 77 16.99 -1.17 2.18
CA LEU A 77 18.19 -1.61 2.89
C LEU A 77 19.46 -0.89 2.41
N SER A 78 19.45 -0.30 1.21
CA SER A 78 20.62 0.43 0.71
C SER A 78 20.78 1.79 1.38
N THR A 79 19.68 2.41 1.79
CA THR A 79 19.68 3.72 2.47
C THR A 79 19.22 3.66 3.93
N GLY A 80 18.73 2.50 4.40
CA GLY A 80 18.10 2.32 5.71
C GLY A 80 16.73 3.01 5.86
N VAL A 81 16.11 3.48 4.77
CA VAL A 81 14.88 4.27 4.84
C VAL A 81 13.67 3.34 4.95
N ILE A 82 12.82 3.62 5.94
CA ILE A 82 11.53 2.97 6.14
C ILE A 82 10.45 4.00 5.84
N ILE A 83 9.65 3.75 4.80
CA ILE A 83 8.70 4.74 4.29
C ILE A 83 7.38 4.09 3.89
N ALA A 84 6.31 4.61 4.49
CA ALA A 84 4.93 4.36 4.13
C ALA A 84 4.35 5.57 3.38
N GLU A 85 3.12 5.45 2.91
CA GLU A 85 2.41 6.40 2.04
C GLU A 85 2.82 6.39 0.57
N LEU A 86 1.81 6.22 -0.29
CA LEU A 86 1.98 6.08 -1.74
C LEU A 86 2.77 7.23 -2.36
N SER A 87 2.38 8.46 -2.04
CA SER A 87 2.99 9.68 -2.59
C SER A 87 4.45 9.82 -2.16
N ARG A 88 4.74 9.53 -0.88
CA ARG A 88 6.08 9.60 -0.31
C ARG A 88 6.99 8.54 -0.90
N ILE A 89 6.51 7.30 -1.02
CA ILE A 89 7.25 6.20 -1.65
C ILE A 89 7.56 6.54 -3.12
N ALA A 90 6.57 7.01 -3.88
CA ALA A 90 6.75 7.34 -5.29
C ALA A 90 7.81 8.44 -5.50
N VAL A 91 7.74 9.53 -4.72
CA VAL A 91 8.74 10.62 -4.77
C VAL A 91 10.11 10.14 -4.34
N TYR A 92 10.19 9.34 -3.27
CA TYR A 92 11.46 8.76 -2.81
C TYR A 92 12.11 7.90 -3.90
N LEU A 93 11.36 7.01 -4.55
CA LEU A 93 11.91 6.13 -5.58
C LEU A 93 12.35 6.90 -6.83
N ASP A 94 11.64 7.96 -7.23
CA ASP A 94 12.07 8.84 -8.33
C ASP A 94 13.36 9.60 -7.99
N ALA A 95 13.53 10.03 -6.74
CA ALA A 95 14.71 10.79 -6.29
C ALA A 95 15.94 9.90 -6.03
N THR A 96 15.76 8.77 -5.35
CA THR A 96 16.84 7.86 -4.95
C THR A 96 17.38 7.04 -6.13
N TYR A 97 16.53 6.76 -7.12
CA TYR A 97 16.87 5.92 -8.27
C TYR A 97 16.71 6.67 -9.61
N PRO A 98 17.46 7.77 -9.84
CA PRO A 98 17.27 8.65 -11.00
C PRO A 98 17.68 8.01 -12.33
N TYR A 99 18.42 6.89 -12.29
CA TYR A 99 18.80 6.09 -13.45
C TYR A 99 17.69 5.17 -13.96
N THR A 100 16.57 5.06 -13.24
CA THR A 100 15.39 4.29 -13.64
C THR A 100 14.40 5.19 -14.40
N PRO A 101 13.45 4.61 -15.19
CA PRO A 101 12.37 5.39 -15.78
C PRO A 101 11.68 6.29 -14.75
N ARG A 102 11.53 7.57 -15.10
CA ARG A 102 10.89 8.56 -14.23
C ARG A 102 9.38 8.30 -14.18
N LEU A 103 8.82 8.23 -12.97
CA LEU A 103 7.39 7.99 -12.78
C LEU A 103 6.58 9.27 -13.00
N MET A 104 7.04 10.40 -12.44
CA MET A 104 6.34 11.68 -12.54
C MET A 104 7.28 12.78 -13.02
N PRO A 105 6.88 13.61 -14.00
CA PRO A 105 7.62 14.83 -14.32
C PRO A 105 7.75 15.71 -13.08
N LYS A 106 8.92 16.33 -12.89
CA LYS A 106 9.25 17.10 -11.67
C LYS A 106 8.23 18.22 -11.41
N ASP A 107 7.79 18.87 -12.48
CA ASP A 107 6.89 20.02 -12.42
C ASP A 107 5.40 19.61 -12.40
N ALA A 108 5.11 18.30 -12.40
CA ALA A 108 3.75 17.76 -12.44
C ALA A 108 3.38 16.88 -11.24
N VAL A 109 4.28 16.69 -10.26
CA VAL A 109 4.05 15.81 -9.10
C VAL A 109 2.73 16.12 -8.39
N GLY A 110 2.43 17.41 -8.15
CA GLY A 110 1.17 17.83 -7.53
C GLY A 110 -0.06 17.47 -8.37
N PHE A 111 -0.01 17.66 -9.68
CA PHE A 111 -1.10 17.31 -10.60
C PHE A 111 -1.34 15.80 -10.65
N HIS A 112 -0.29 14.98 -10.62
CA HIS A 112 -0.42 13.53 -10.54
C HIS A 112 -1.13 13.09 -9.27
N PHE A 113 -0.79 13.63 -8.10
CA PHE A 113 -1.47 13.27 -6.86
C PHE A 113 -2.93 13.75 -6.84
N ALA A 114 -3.20 14.98 -7.30
CA ALA A 114 -4.57 15.47 -7.43
C ALA A 114 -5.42 14.58 -8.36
N PHE A 115 -4.84 14.13 -9.48
CA PHE A 115 -5.50 13.19 -10.39
C PHE A 115 -5.79 11.84 -9.71
N VAL A 116 -4.82 11.26 -8.99
CA VAL A 116 -4.99 9.97 -8.30
C VAL A 116 -6.09 10.04 -7.24
N ASP A 117 -6.12 11.11 -6.44
CA ASP A 117 -7.13 11.30 -5.40
C ASP A 117 -8.52 11.48 -6.02
N THR A 118 -8.62 12.27 -7.09
CA THR A 118 -9.88 12.48 -7.82
C THR A 118 -10.37 11.19 -8.47
N ALA A 119 -9.48 10.44 -9.13
CA ALA A 119 -9.83 9.17 -9.77
C ALA A 119 -10.31 8.13 -8.75
N LEU A 120 -9.68 8.03 -7.57
CA LEU A 120 -10.13 7.16 -6.50
C LEU A 120 -11.53 7.53 -6.00
N ALA A 121 -11.81 8.82 -5.83
CA ALA A 121 -13.13 9.30 -5.41
C ALA A 121 -14.21 8.95 -6.44
N LEU A 122 -13.93 9.18 -7.73
CA LEU A 122 -14.86 8.86 -8.83
C LEU A 122 -15.12 7.35 -8.96
N LEU A 123 -14.13 6.51 -8.67
CA LEU A 123 -14.27 5.05 -8.72
C LEU A 123 -14.91 4.45 -7.47
N SER A 124 -15.14 5.23 -6.41
CA SER A 124 -15.72 4.72 -5.16
C SER A 124 -17.04 3.92 -5.30
N PRO A 125 -17.94 4.17 -6.28
CA PRO A 125 -19.13 3.35 -6.45
C PRO A 125 -18.84 1.87 -6.79
N ILE A 126 -17.65 1.53 -7.32
CA ILE A 126 -17.28 0.14 -7.59
C ILE A 126 -17.02 -0.67 -6.32
N TRP A 127 -16.72 0.02 -5.19
CA TRP A 127 -16.35 -0.62 -3.94
C TRP A 127 -17.44 -1.51 -3.36
N LYS A 128 -18.72 -1.23 -3.63
CA LYS A 128 -19.84 -2.09 -3.23
C LYS A 128 -19.76 -3.50 -3.82
N TYR A 129 -19.08 -3.67 -4.95
CA TYR A 129 -18.87 -4.96 -5.59
C TYR A 129 -17.48 -5.53 -5.28
N THR A 130 -16.45 -4.70 -5.32
CA THR A 130 -15.07 -5.19 -5.18
C THR A 130 -14.69 -5.49 -3.74
N ILE A 131 -15.26 -4.81 -2.74
CA ILE A 131 -14.94 -5.06 -1.32
C ILE A 131 -15.43 -6.44 -0.87
N PRO A 132 -16.70 -6.85 -1.07
CA PRO A 132 -17.14 -8.20 -0.72
C PRO A 132 -16.35 -9.28 -1.45
N ALA A 133 -16.12 -9.08 -2.76
CA ALA A 133 -15.33 -10.00 -3.57
C ALA A 133 -13.89 -10.14 -3.07
N SER A 134 -13.25 -9.03 -2.69
CA SER A 134 -11.90 -9.04 -2.12
C SER A 134 -11.87 -9.73 -0.76
N CYS A 135 -12.85 -9.45 0.10
CA CYS A 135 -12.99 -10.06 1.43
C CYS A 135 -13.01 -11.60 1.34
N ALA A 136 -13.79 -12.14 0.40
CA ALA A 136 -13.89 -13.58 0.16
C ALA A 136 -12.61 -14.25 -0.38
N LYS A 137 -11.59 -13.47 -0.71
CA LYS A 137 -10.27 -13.96 -1.14
C LYS A 137 -9.20 -13.75 -0.07
N LEU A 138 -9.52 -13.22 1.10
CA LEU A 138 -8.55 -13.07 2.17
C LEU A 138 -8.30 -14.41 2.88
N ASN A 139 -7.13 -14.53 3.50
CA ASN A 139 -6.89 -15.60 4.45
C ASN A 139 -7.81 -15.42 5.67
N PRO A 140 -8.19 -16.49 6.39
CA PRO A 140 -9.21 -16.42 7.44
C PRO A 140 -8.95 -15.32 8.50
N VAL A 141 -7.69 -15.13 8.90
CA VAL A 141 -7.30 -14.11 9.88
C VAL A 141 -7.53 -12.69 9.34
N SER A 142 -7.16 -12.43 8.08
CA SER A 142 -7.41 -11.15 7.44
C SER A 142 -8.89 -10.94 7.12
N GLU A 143 -9.63 -11.97 6.74
CA GLU A 143 -11.09 -11.86 6.52
C GLU A 143 -11.80 -11.42 7.80
N ALA A 144 -11.53 -12.10 8.92
CA ALA A 144 -12.12 -11.80 10.22
C ALA A 144 -11.81 -10.36 10.72
N TYR A 145 -10.66 -9.81 10.32
CA TYR A 145 -10.30 -8.43 10.59
C TYR A 145 -10.91 -7.42 9.59
N PHE A 146 -10.92 -7.78 8.31
CA PHE A 146 -11.34 -6.90 7.21
C PHE A 146 -12.85 -6.71 7.17
N ARG A 147 -13.62 -7.78 7.31
CA ARG A 147 -15.08 -7.75 7.26
C ARG A 147 -15.69 -6.71 8.21
N PRO A 148 -15.54 -6.80 9.54
CA PRO A 148 -16.18 -5.86 10.46
C PRO A 148 -15.69 -4.42 10.27
N THR A 149 -14.42 -4.23 9.88
CA THR A 149 -13.89 -2.88 9.64
C THR A 149 -14.50 -2.23 8.40
N ARG A 150 -14.86 -3.01 7.36
CA ARG A 150 -15.49 -2.49 6.14
C ARG A 150 -17.00 -2.34 6.34
N GLU A 151 -17.66 -3.29 7.00
CA GLU A 151 -19.07 -3.19 7.38
C GLU A 151 -19.33 -1.90 8.18
N ALA A 152 -18.48 -1.60 9.18
CA ALA A 152 -18.58 -0.37 9.96
C ALA A 152 -18.32 0.91 9.14
N THR A 153 -17.46 0.84 8.13
CA THR A 153 -17.12 2.01 7.28
C THR A 153 -18.21 2.30 6.26
N PHE A 154 -18.82 1.27 5.68
CA PHE A 154 -19.77 1.40 4.57
C PHE A 154 -21.24 1.22 4.98
N GLY A 155 -21.52 0.87 6.24
CA GLY A 155 -22.88 0.71 6.74
C GLY A 155 -23.64 -0.47 6.13
N VAL A 156 -22.91 -1.50 5.71
CA VAL A 156 -23.44 -2.72 5.08
C VAL A 156 -23.08 -3.95 5.92
N ARG A 157 -23.87 -5.02 5.83
CA ARG A 157 -23.61 -6.34 6.44
C ARG A 157 -23.44 -7.38 5.34
#